data_AF-A0A535D9B5-F1
#
_entry.id   AF-A0A535D9B5-F1
#
_cell.length_a   1.000
_cell.length_b   1.000
_cell.length_c   1.000
_cell.angle_alpha   90.00
_cell.angle_beta   90.00
_cell.angle_gamma   90.00
#
_symmetry.space_group_name_H-M   'P 1'
#
loop_
_entity.id
_entity.type
_entity.pdbx_description
1 polymer ?
#
loop_
_entity_poly.entity_id
_entity_poly.type
_entity_poly.pdbx_seq_one_letter_code
_entity_poly.pdbx_strand_id
1 'polypeptide(L)'
;MIAAVVVRNASDQLHTRALATLRALLPHVGIVAPGIYACDLAGTERVLGAPSRIARVIVERLARSGAPAAVAVAVTPFAARVAAERTADGDVRLVTEPREYLAPLPLEVLPIDPKLVDELGLLGLRSVGDFAALPRGAVFDRFGRGAARAHALARAEDEERVRADPPPRHIRARRVWEDAIVSREQLVFAVKSAIEELSAALATYGLAALRIAVRLEREDADPLRLERAILPPTRESAALLRSVRWALEERAHLGRIVSCAIEVREAEPARGRQIGLFAADGARWEEAIASARYLRERLGPGRVLKVRVVDADARLPERAAEWKEVIS
;
A
#
# COMPACT_ATOMS: atom_id res chain seq x y z
N MET A 1 -12.41 -12.86 17.18
CA MET A 1 -13.65 -12.58 16.44
C MET A 1 -13.33 -11.57 15.37
N ILE A 2 -13.86 -11.75 14.15
CA ILE A 2 -13.62 -10.85 13.02
C ILE A 2 -14.92 -10.12 12.68
N ALA A 3 -14.85 -8.81 12.50
CA ALA A 3 -15.92 -8.02 11.90
C ALA A 3 -15.59 -7.77 10.43
N ALA A 4 -16.48 -8.17 9.53
CA ALA A 4 -16.44 -7.74 8.14
C ALA A 4 -17.35 -6.53 7.96
N VAL A 5 -16.87 -5.54 7.21
CA VAL A 5 -17.57 -4.29 6.94
C VAL A 5 -17.67 -4.15 5.42
N VAL A 6 -18.89 -3.97 4.92
CA VAL A 6 -19.18 -3.81 3.49
C VAL A 6 -19.81 -2.45 3.26
N VAL A 7 -19.11 -1.62 2.50
CA VAL A 7 -19.60 -0.34 1.97
C VAL A 7 -19.88 -0.56 0.49
N ARG A 8 -21.15 -0.54 0.12
CA ARG A 8 -21.58 -0.77 -1.28
C ARG A 8 -21.26 0.45 -2.15
N ASN A 9 -20.95 0.23 -3.42
CA ASN A 9 -20.64 1.28 -4.40
C ASN A 9 -19.55 2.26 -3.93
N ALA A 10 -18.50 1.74 -3.28
CA ALA A 10 -17.44 2.56 -2.71
C ALA A 10 -16.59 3.24 -3.81
N SER A 11 -16.86 4.52 -4.08
CA SER A 11 -15.92 5.39 -4.80
C SER A 11 -14.62 5.54 -4.01
N ASP A 12 -13.52 5.97 -4.66
CA ASP A 12 -12.23 6.18 -3.98
C ASP A 12 -12.35 7.12 -2.77
N GLN A 13 -13.22 8.12 -2.85
CA GLN A 13 -13.50 9.03 -1.74
C GLN A 13 -14.23 8.31 -0.59
N LEU A 14 -15.25 7.51 -0.89
CA LEU A 14 -15.97 6.72 0.12
C LEU A 14 -15.06 5.68 0.75
N HIS A 15 -14.25 4.99 -0.05
CA HIS A 15 -13.27 4.02 0.42
C HIS A 15 -12.30 4.65 1.43
N THR A 16 -11.74 5.80 1.07
CA THR A 16 -10.78 6.53 1.91
C THR A 16 -11.43 6.98 3.23
N ARG A 17 -12.66 7.51 3.18
CA ARG A 17 -13.40 7.95 4.38
C ARG A 17 -13.78 6.79 5.29
N ALA A 18 -14.27 5.69 4.73
CA ALA A 18 -14.63 4.50 5.49
C ALA A 18 -13.40 3.90 6.18
N LEU A 19 -12.30 3.76 5.45
CA LEU A 19 -11.04 3.25 5.98
C LEU A 19 -10.48 4.13 7.09
N ALA A 20 -10.50 5.47 6.92
CA ALA A 20 -10.09 6.40 7.96
C ALA A 20 -10.97 6.30 9.22
N THR A 21 -12.29 6.16 9.04
CA THR A 21 -13.25 5.98 10.14
C THR A 21 -12.96 4.68 10.90
N LEU A 22 -12.75 3.57 10.20
CA LEU A 22 -12.45 2.27 10.79
C LEU A 22 -11.12 2.28 11.55
N ARG A 23 -10.07 2.88 10.98
CA ARG A 23 -8.75 3.00 11.62
C ARG A 23 -8.76 3.87 12.88
N ALA A 24 -9.67 4.84 12.96
CA ALA A 24 -9.85 5.63 14.17
C ALA A 24 -10.54 4.85 15.30
N LEU A 25 -11.31 3.81 14.96
CA LEU A 25 -12.07 3.00 15.92
C LEU A 25 -11.33 1.73 16.35
N LEU A 26 -10.60 1.10 15.42
CA LEU A 26 -10.05 -0.24 15.59
C LEU A 26 -8.56 -0.29 15.27
N PRO A 27 -7.77 -1.06 16.05
CA PRO A 27 -6.32 -1.14 15.88
C PRO A 27 -5.91 -1.95 14.63
N HIS A 28 -6.71 -2.94 14.24
CA HIS A 28 -6.36 -3.89 13.18
C HIS A 28 -7.45 -3.93 12.10
N VAL A 29 -7.23 -3.15 11.04
CA VAL A 29 -8.13 -3.07 9.87
C VAL A 29 -7.37 -3.52 8.63
N GLY A 30 -7.87 -4.53 7.95
CA GLY A 30 -7.38 -5.03 6.67
C GLY A 30 -8.34 -4.69 5.53
N ILE A 31 -7.80 -4.45 4.34
CA ILE A 31 -8.56 -4.24 3.11
C ILE A 31 -8.63 -5.57 2.36
N VAL A 32 -9.84 -6.09 2.15
CA VAL A 32 -10.06 -7.32 1.36
C VAL A 32 -10.28 -6.97 -0.11
N ALA A 33 -11.09 -5.94 -0.35
CA ALA A 33 -11.38 -5.38 -1.67
C ALA A 33 -11.84 -3.92 -1.51
N PRO A 34 -11.93 -3.11 -2.58
CA PRO A 34 -12.51 -1.77 -2.49
C PRO A 34 -13.92 -1.80 -1.87
N GLY A 35 -14.06 -1.22 -0.68
CA GLY A 35 -15.33 -1.17 0.07
C GLY A 35 -15.57 -2.39 0.98
N ILE A 36 -14.69 -3.38 0.98
CA ILE A 36 -14.78 -4.56 1.86
C ILE A 36 -13.57 -4.58 2.80
N TYR A 37 -13.85 -4.50 4.09
CA TYR A 37 -12.85 -4.45 5.15
C TYR A 37 -13.03 -5.62 6.11
N ALA A 38 -11.91 -6.14 6.62
CA ALA A 38 -11.91 -7.11 7.71
C ALA A 38 -11.23 -6.47 8.91
N CYS A 39 -11.85 -6.55 10.09
CA CYS A 39 -11.36 -5.95 11.31
C CYS A 39 -11.23 -7.03 12.39
N ASP A 40 -10.03 -7.15 12.96
CA ASP A 40 -9.80 -8.06 14.08
C ASP A 40 -10.27 -7.39 15.38
N LEU A 41 -11.22 -8.04 16.06
CA LEU A 41 -11.78 -7.55 17.32
C LEU A 41 -11.06 -8.17 18.53
N ALA A 42 -10.17 -9.13 18.34
CA ALA A 42 -9.48 -9.79 19.44
C ALA A 42 -8.70 -8.80 20.30
N GLY A 43 -8.92 -8.85 21.62
CA GLY A 43 -8.24 -7.98 22.59
C GLY A 43 -8.86 -6.57 22.71
N THR A 44 -9.87 -6.24 21.90
CA THR A 44 -10.57 -4.96 21.99
C THR A 44 -11.74 -4.98 22.98
N GLU A 45 -12.15 -6.15 23.47
CA GLU A 45 -13.39 -6.34 24.22
C GLU A 45 -13.38 -5.59 25.56
N ARG A 46 -12.22 -5.47 26.21
CA ARG A 46 -12.08 -4.76 27.48
C ARG A 46 -12.32 -3.25 27.36
N VAL A 47 -12.00 -2.67 26.20
CA VAL A 47 -12.06 -1.22 25.97
C VAL A 47 -13.33 -0.83 25.22
N LEU A 48 -13.72 -1.62 24.22
CA LEU A 48 -14.83 -1.30 23.31
C LEU A 48 -16.12 -2.08 23.63
N GLY A 49 -16.04 -3.12 24.47
CA GLY A 49 -17.16 -3.97 24.87
C GLY A 49 -17.37 -5.19 23.98
N ALA A 50 -18.55 -5.80 24.07
CA ALA A 50 -18.88 -7.01 23.33
C ALA A 50 -18.84 -6.80 21.80
N PRO A 51 -18.48 -7.81 20.99
CA PRO A 51 -18.38 -7.69 19.53
C PRO A 51 -19.65 -7.13 18.85
N SER A 52 -20.83 -7.45 19.38
CA SER A 52 -22.11 -6.92 18.90
C SER A 52 -22.26 -5.41 19.10
N ARG A 53 -21.78 -4.90 20.23
CA ARG A 53 -21.73 -3.46 20.51
C ARG A 53 -20.74 -2.77 19.59
N ILE A 54 -19.55 -3.35 19.40
CA ILE A 54 -18.53 -2.81 18.50
C ILE A 54 -19.08 -2.70 17.07
N ALA A 55 -19.73 -3.75 16.57
CA ALA A 55 -20.33 -3.75 15.24
C ALA A 55 -21.38 -2.63 15.07
N ARG A 56 -22.25 -2.39 16.06
CA ARG A 56 -23.20 -1.28 16.02
C ARG A 56 -22.49 0.08 16.00
N VAL A 57 -21.45 0.25 16.80
CA VAL A 57 -20.65 1.49 16.80
C VAL A 57 -20.00 1.73 15.44
N ILE A 58 -19.49 0.68 14.78
CA ILE A 58 -18.93 0.77 13.43
C ILE A 58 -19.99 1.29 12.46
N VAL A 59 -21.16 0.65 12.42
CA VAL A 59 -22.28 1.05 11.55
C VAL A 59 -22.67 2.51 11.77
N GLU A 60 -22.90 2.90 13.03
CA GLU A 60 -23.32 4.27 13.36
C GLU A 60 -22.27 5.32 12.99
N ARG A 61 -20.99 5.02 13.16
CA ARG A 61 -19.89 5.93 12.85
C ARG A 61 -19.70 6.09 11.34
N LEU A 62 -19.82 5.00 10.60
CA LEU A 62 -19.75 4.98 9.14
C LEU A 62 -20.95 5.69 8.50
N ALA A 63 -22.16 5.49 9.04
CA ALA A 63 -23.34 6.24 8.61
C ALA A 63 -23.14 7.76 8.83
N ARG A 64 -22.61 8.17 9.98
CA ARG A 64 -22.31 9.58 10.29
C ARG A 64 -21.23 10.20 9.40
N SER A 65 -20.29 9.41 8.88
CA SER A 65 -19.27 9.89 7.93
C SER A 65 -19.73 9.86 6.46
N GLY A 66 -21.00 9.53 6.21
CA GLY A 66 -21.59 9.46 4.87
C GLY A 66 -21.23 8.21 4.08
N ALA A 67 -20.77 7.15 4.76
CA ALA A 67 -20.43 5.86 4.18
C ALA A 67 -21.26 4.74 4.83
N PRO A 68 -22.59 4.66 4.58
CA PRO A 68 -23.42 3.61 5.16
C PRO A 68 -22.85 2.23 4.82
N ALA A 69 -22.86 1.33 5.81
CA ALA A 69 -22.21 0.04 5.71
C ALA A 69 -23.06 -1.05 6.35
N ALA A 70 -22.94 -2.26 5.82
CA ALA A 70 -23.39 -3.48 6.46
C ALA A 70 -22.23 -4.10 7.25
N VAL A 71 -22.49 -4.57 8.46
CA VAL A 71 -21.46 -5.20 9.30
C VAL A 71 -21.90 -6.58 9.72
N ALA A 72 -20.99 -7.55 9.64
CA ALA A 72 -21.23 -8.85 10.27
C ALA A 72 -20.01 -9.33 11.06
N VAL A 73 -20.27 -10.06 12.14
CA VAL A 73 -19.23 -10.60 13.01
C VAL A 73 -19.30 -12.12 13.04
N ALA A 74 -18.17 -12.78 12.82
CA ALA A 74 -18.03 -14.23 12.92
C ALA A 74 -16.66 -14.61 13.51
N VAL A 75 -16.47 -15.89 13.85
CA VAL A 75 -15.15 -16.40 14.26
C VAL A 75 -14.17 -16.52 13.10
N THR A 76 -14.66 -16.67 11.86
CA THR A 76 -13.85 -16.72 10.64
C THR A 76 -14.06 -15.48 9.74
N PRO A 77 -13.00 -14.94 9.13
CA PRO A 77 -13.11 -13.82 8.20
C PRO A 77 -14.05 -14.10 7.02
N PHE A 78 -13.97 -15.29 6.41
CA PHE A 78 -14.83 -15.65 5.29
C PHE A 78 -16.32 -15.62 5.65
N ALA A 79 -16.72 -16.24 6.76
CA ALA A 79 -18.12 -16.24 7.18
C ALA A 79 -18.61 -14.83 7.55
N ALA A 80 -17.76 -14.03 8.20
CA ALA A 80 -18.07 -12.63 8.47
C ALA A 80 -18.32 -11.86 7.17
N ARG A 81 -17.45 -12.01 6.16
CA ARG A 81 -17.60 -11.36 4.85
C ARG A 81 -18.90 -11.77 4.16
N VAL A 82 -19.14 -13.07 4.03
CA VAL A 82 -20.33 -13.63 3.39
C VAL A 82 -21.62 -13.15 4.08
N ALA A 83 -21.60 -13.03 5.41
CA ALA A 83 -22.71 -12.50 6.18
C ALA A 83 -22.91 -10.99 6.01
N ALA A 84 -21.83 -10.20 5.97
CA ALA A 84 -21.89 -8.76 5.78
C ALA A 84 -22.43 -8.39 4.38
N GLU A 85 -21.99 -9.10 3.33
CA GLU A 85 -22.48 -8.92 1.95
C GLU A 85 -24.00 -9.16 1.81
N ARG A 86 -24.56 -10.02 2.66
CA ARG A 86 -26.01 -10.36 2.71
C ARG A 86 -26.79 -9.56 3.74
N THR A 87 -26.14 -8.65 4.44
CA THR A 87 -26.77 -7.78 5.43
C THR A 87 -27.08 -6.44 4.76
N ALA A 88 -28.18 -5.81 5.15
CA ALA A 88 -28.56 -4.49 4.63
C ALA A 88 -27.64 -3.41 5.21
N ASP A 89 -27.48 -2.31 4.48
CA ASP A 89 -26.71 -1.18 4.96
C ASP A 89 -27.40 -0.58 6.19
N GLY A 90 -26.64 -0.30 7.25
CA GLY A 90 -27.19 0.13 8.53
C GLY A 90 -27.50 -1.00 9.51
N ASP A 91 -27.37 -2.27 9.09
CA ASP A 91 -27.63 -3.43 9.94
C ASP A 91 -26.36 -4.17 10.38
N VAL A 92 -26.52 -4.93 11.47
CA VAL A 92 -25.49 -5.80 12.04
C VAL A 92 -25.98 -7.25 12.07
N ARG A 93 -25.16 -8.18 11.57
CA ARG A 93 -25.40 -9.63 11.71
C ARG A 93 -24.32 -10.30 12.55
N LEU A 94 -24.72 -11.20 13.45
CA LEU A 94 -23.80 -12.02 14.24
C LEU A 94 -23.93 -13.47 13.78
N VAL A 95 -22.79 -14.11 13.51
CA VAL A 95 -22.71 -15.52 13.12
C VAL A 95 -21.87 -16.25 14.17
N THR A 96 -22.55 -16.99 15.04
CA THR A 96 -21.91 -17.78 16.11
C THR A 96 -21.46 -19.15 15.62
N GLU A 97 -22.22 -19.75 14.68
CA GLU A 97 -21.95 -21.06 14.09
C GLU A 97 -21.70 -20.91 12.57
N PRO A 98 -20.46 -20.59 12.15
CA PRO A 98 -20.18 -20.33 10.73
C PRO A 98 -20.50 -21.50 9.82
N ARG A 99 -20.25 -22.74 10.25
CA ARG A 99 -20.50 -23.93 9.43
C ARG A 99 -21.99 -24.10 9.14
N GLU A 100 -22.83 -23.95 10.16
CA GLU A 100 -24.29 -24.02 10.02
C GLU A 100 -24.85 -22.85 9.19
N TYR A 101 -24.30 -21.65 9.38
CA TYR A 101 -24.68 -20.47 8.60
C TYR A 101 -24.31 -20.61 7.12
N LEU A 102 -23.13 -21.17 6.81
CA LEU A 102 -22.65 -21.34 5.45
C LEU A 102 -23.34 -22.49 4.73
N ALA A 103 -23.66 -23.59 5.42
CA ALA A 103 -24.19 -24.82 4.83
C ALA A 103 -25.35 -24.64 3.83
N PRO A 104 -26.42 -23.86 4.11
CA PRO A 104 -27.55 -23.71 3.19
C PRO A 104 -27.28 -22.73 2.03
N LEU A 105 -26.13 -22.06 2.01
CA LEU A 105 -25.81 -21.08 0.97
C LEU A 105 -25.45 -21.80 -0.33
N PRO A 106 -25.67 -21.16 -1.49
CA PRO A 106 -25.35 -21.77 -2.77
C PRO A 106 -23.84 -21.70 -3.05
N LEU A 107 -23.33 -22.48 -3.99
CA LEU A 107 -21.87 -22.64 -4.19
C LEU A 107 -21.15 -21.36 -4.65
N GLU A 108 -21.86 -20.42 -5.27
CA GLU A 108 -21.33 -19.17 -5.82
C GLU A 108 -20.80 -18.22 -4.74
N VAL A 109 -21.10 -18.48 -3.46
CA VAL A 109 -20.54 -17.70 -2.35
C VAL A 109 -19.07 -18.04 -2.10
N LEU A 110 -18.62 -19.23 -2.54
CA LEU A 110 -17.24 -19.67 -2.42
C LEU A 110 -16.38 -19.04 -3.52
N PRO A 111 -15.10 -18.77 -3.26
CA PRO A 111 -14.18 -18.23 -4.26
C PRO A 111 -13.69 -19.36 -5.19
N ILE A 112 -14.61 -19.95 -5.97
CA ILE A 112 -14.35 -20.99 -6.96
C ILE A 112 -14.69 -20.52 -8.36
N ASP A 113 -14.05 -21.14 -9.36
CA ASP A 113 -14.35 -20.88 -10.76
C ASP A 113 -15.81 -21.28 -11.08
N PRO A 114 -16.58 -20.46 -11.83
CA PRO A 114 -17.93 -20.82 -12.26
C PRO A 114 -18.02 -22.20 -12.93
N LYS A 115 -16.99 -22.63 -13.67
CA LYS A 115 -16.94 -23.98 -14.26
C LYS A 115 -16.96 -25.08 -13.21
N LEU A 116 -16.28 -24.86 -12.08
CA LEU A 116 -16.30 -25.81 -10.96
C LEU A 116 -17.68 -25.84 -10.30
N VAL A 117 -18.38 -24.70 -10.21
CA VAL A 117 -19.78 -24.66 -9.75
C VAL A 117 -20.66 -25.53 -10.64
N ASP A 118 -20.53 -25.40 -11.96
CA ASP A 118 -21.28 -26.20 -12.93
C ASP A 118 -20.96 -27.70 -12.81
N GLU A 119 -19.68 -28.07 -12.71
CA GLU A 119 -19.22 -29.44 -12.51
C GLU A 119 -19.76 -30.07 -11.21
N LEU A 120 -19.74 -29.32 -10.11
CA LEU A 120 -20.31 -29.76 -8.84
C LEU A 120 -21.84 -29.90 -8.93
N GLY A 121 -22.50 -29.00 -9.67
CA GLY A 121 -23.92 -29.07 -9.98
C GLY A 121 -24.31 -30.34 -10.75
N LEU A 122 -23.48 -30.77 -11.72
CA LEU A 122 -23.66 -32.03 -12.45
C LEU A 122 -23.51 -33.27 -11.54
N LEU A 123 -22.79 -33.14 -10.42
CA LEU A 123 -22.66 -34.17 -9.39
C LEU A 123 -23.77 -34.10 -8.33
N GLY A 124 -24.74 -33.19 -8.48
CA GLY A 124 -25.86 -33.02 -7.57
C GLY A 124 -25.54 -32.17 -6.33
N LEU A 125 -24.35 -31.59 -6.24
CA LEU A 125 -23.94 -30.72 -5.13
C LEU A 125 -24.38 -29.29 -5.44
N ARG A 126 -25.27 -28.73 -4.62
CA ARG A 126 -25.88 -27.41 -4.88
C ARG A 126 -25.63 -26.40 -3.79
N SER A 127 -25.24 -26.87 -2.61
CA SER A 127 -24.98 -26.02 -1.45
C SER A 127 -23.54 -26.15 -0.95
N VAL A 128 -23.11 -25.12 -0.22
CA VAL A 128 -21.82 -25.13 0.50
C VAL A 128 -21.75 -26.32 1.47
N GLY A 129 -22.87 -26.70 2.07
CA GLY A 129 -22.98 -27.86 2.95
C GLY A 129 -22.68 -29.17 2.22
N ASP A 130 -23.23 -29.35 1.02
CA ASP A 130 -22.98 -30.53 0.18
C ASP A 130 -21.49 -30.63 -0.18
N PHE A 131 -20.88 -29.51 -0.58
CA PHE A 131 -19.47 -29.47 -0.91
C PHE A 131 -18.59 -29.73 0.31
N ALA A 132 -18.90 -29.13 1.47
CA ALA A 132 -18.18 -29.29 2.72
C ALA A 132 -18.23 -30.73 3.29
N ALA A 133 -19.22 -31.53 2.86
CA ALA A 133 -19.37 -32.93 3.26
C ALA A 133 -18.43 -33.88 2.52
N LEU A 134 -17.79 -33.43 1.42
CA LEU A 134 -16.87 -34.27 0.66
C LEU A 134 -15.58 -34.58 1.46
N PRO A 135 -14.95 -35.76 1.23
CA PRO A 135 -13.65 -36.05 1.80
C PRO A 135 -12.58 -35.08 1.27
N ARG A 136 -11.78 -34.47 2.16
CA ARG A 136 -10.75 -33.47 1.79
C ARG A 136 -9.79 -33.97 0.70
N GLY A 137 -9.32 -35.22 0.82
CA GLY A 137 -8.40 -35.83 -0.17
C GLY A 137 -9.02 -35.90 -1.56
N ALA A 138 -10.27 -36.36 -1.66
CA ALA A 138 -10.98 -36.48 -2.93
C ALA A 138 -11.18 -35.13 -3.63
N VAL A 139 -11.39 -34.04 -2.88
CA VAL A 139 -11.53 -32.70 -3.46
C VAL A 139 -10.22 -32.21 -4.05
N PHE A 140 -9.11 -32.38 -3.33
CA PHE A 140 -7.79 -31.99 -3.82
C PHE A 140 -7.36 -32.80 -5.04
N ASP A 141 -7.54 -34.13 -4.99
CA ASP A 141 -7.12 -35.03 -6.07
C ASP A 141 -7.89 -34.78 -7.37
N ARG A 142 -9.19 -34.46 -7.26
CA ARG A 142 -10.07 -34.28 -8.44
C ARG A 142 -10.09 -32.86 -8.98
N PHE A 143 -10.09 -31.85 -8.11
CA PHE A 143 -10.34 -30.45 -8.51
C PHE A 143 -9.16 -29.52 -8.18
N GLY A 144 -8.09 -30.05 -7.59
CA GLY A 144 -6.85 -29.33 -7.33
C GLY A 144 -6.90 -28.37 -6.15
N ARG A 145 -5.86 -27.53 -6.05
CA ARG A 145 -5.58 -26.66 -4.90
C ARG A 145 -6.65 -25.58 -4.66
N GLY A 146 -7.18 -24.98 -5.72
CA GLY A 146 -8.21 -23.92 -5.60
C GLY A 146 -9.48 -24.44 -4.94
N ALA A 147 -9.97 -25.59 -5.40
CA ALA A 147 -11.11 -26.28 -4.82
C ALA A 147 -10.85 -26.72 -3.38
N ALA A 148 -9.67 -27.24 -3.08
CA ALA A 148 -9.31 -27.61 -1.71
C ALA A 148 -9.32 -26.42 -0.75
N ARG A 149 -8.87 -25.24 -1.19
CA ARG A 149 -8.97 -24.00 -0.39
C ARG A 149 -10.42 -23.60 -0.16
N ALA A 150 -11.24 -23.59 -1.21
CA ALA A 150 -12.66 -23.27 -1.08
C ALA A 150 -13.41 -24.28 -0.20
N HIS A 151 -13.01 -25.55 -0.25
CA HIS A 151 -13.56 -26.61 0.60
C HIS A 151 -13.22 -26.39 2.08
N ALA A 152 -12.02 -25.92 2.40
CA ALA A 152 -11.68 -25.50 3.76
C ALA A 152 -12.57 -24.33 4.22
N LEU A 153 -12.78 -23.33 3.36
CA LEU A 153 -13.70 -22.21 3.65
C LEU A 153 -15.15 -22.67 3.86
N ALA A 154 -15.64 -23.61 3.04
CA ALA A 154 -16.97 -24.21 3.18
C ALA A 154 -17.17 -24.91 4.53
N ARG A 155 -16.09 -25.43 5.10
CA ARG A 155 -16.06 -26.07 6.42
C ARG A 155 -15.80 -25.10 7.58
N ALA A 156 -15.75 -23.79 7.29
CA ALA A 156 -15.33 -22.75 8.23
C ALA A 156 -13.92 -22.94 8.79
N GLU A 157 -13.03 -23.55 8.01
CA GLU A 157 -11.62 -23.72 8.31
C GLU A 157 -10.84 -22.65 7.55
N ASP A 158 -10.98 -21.40 8.01
CA ASP A 158 -10.31 -20.24 7.43
C ASP A 158 -9.05 -19.92 8.22
N GLU A 159 -7.89 -20.25 7.65
CA GLU A 159 -6.58 -19.96 8.26
C GLU A 159 -6.10 -18.53 7.99
N GLU A 160 -6.81 -17.77 7.14
CA GLU A 160 -6.34 -16.47 6.69
C GLU A 160 -6.54 -15.42 7.78
N ARG A 161 -5.44 -14.95 8.38
CA ARG A 161 -5.51 -13.84 9.33
C ARG A 161 -5.78 -12.53 8.60
N VAL A 162 -6.51 -11.63 9.26
CA VAL A 162 -6.69 -10.25 8.79
C VAL A 162 -5.31 -9.62 8.63
N ARG A 163 -4.91 -9.39 7.38
CA ARG A 163 -3.70 -8.62 7.06
C ARG A 163 -4.04 -7.16 7.28
N ALA A 164 -3.61 -6.62 8.42
CA ALA A 164 -3.77 -5.20 8.70
C ALA A 164 -3.07 -4.40 7.59
N ASP A 165 -3.81 -3.50 6.95
CA ASP A 165 -3.22 -2.48 6.09
C ASP A 165 -2.85 -1.30 7.01
N PRO A 166 -1.56 -1.09 7.34
CA PRO A 166 -1.17 -0.02 8.24
C PRO A 166 -1.62 1.33 7.63
N PRO A 167 -2.10 2.28 8.45
CA PRO A 167 -2.43 3.61 7.95
C PRO A 167 -1.27 4.20 7.13
N PRO A 168 -1.55 4.92 6.02
CA PRO A 168 -0.51 5.67 5.32
C PRO A 168 0.15 6.59 6.35
N ARG A 169 1.43 6.37 6.58
CA ARG A 169 2.19 7.13 7.57
C ARG A 169 2.49 8.49 6.97
N HIS A 170 1.85 9.53 7.48
CA HIS A 170 2.16 10.90 7.09
C HIS A 170 3.50 11.34 7.72
N ILE A 171 4.59 11.08 7.00
CA ILE A 171 5.93 11.51 7.41
C ILE A 171 6.15 12.94 6.89
N ARG A 172 6.12 13.91 7.80
CA ARG A 172 6.34 15.33 7.50
C ARG A 172 7.16 16.00 8.59
N ALA A 173 7.95 16.99 8.21
CA ALA A 173 8.63 17.89 9.12
C ALA A 173 8.38 19.34 8.71
N ARG A 174 8.20 20.23 9.68
CA ARG A 174 8.03 21.67 9.45
C ARG A 174 9.01 22.47 10.30
N ARG A 175 9.55 23.54 9.71
CA ARG A 175 10.35 24.56 10.39
C ARG A 175 9.76 25.92 10.08
N VAL A 176 9.71 26.77 11.10
CA VAL A 176 9.34 28.19 10.99
C VAL A 176 10.51 28.97 11.55
N TRP A 177 10.85 30.07 10.90
CA TRP A 177 11.96 30.92 11.29
C TRP A 177 11.42 32.30 11.68
N GLU A 178 12.05 32.92 12.68
CA GLU A 178 11.68 34.27 13.14
C GLU A 178 12.06 35.30 12.07
N ASP A 179 13.29 35.21 11.55
CA ASP A 179 13.76 36.04 10.44
C ASP A 179 13.65 35.29 9.11
N ALA A 180 13.23 36.03 8.07
CA ALA A 180 13.12 35.47 6.73
C ALA A 180 14.50 35.15 6.14
N ILE A 181 14.66 33.92 5.66
CA ILE A 181 15.89 33.46 5.02
C ILE A 181 15.88 33.86 3.54
N VAL A 182 16.92 34.58 3.12
CA VAL A 182 17.11 35.04 1.74
C VAL A 182 18.23 34.31 1.01
N SER A 183 19.25 33.82 1.73
CA SER A 183 20.36 33.06 1.14
C SER A 183 19.96 31.60 0.92
N ARG A 184 20.32 31.07 -0.25
CA ARG A 184 20.12 29.66 -0.58
C ARG A 184 20.92 28.75 0.35
N GLU A 185 22.15 29.12 0.67
CA GLU A 185 23.04 28.36 1.55
C GLU A 185 22.46 28.28 2.97
N GLN A 186 21.97 29.42 3.48
CA GLN A 186 21.27 29.47 4.77
C GLN A 186 20.01 28.61 4.75
N LEU A 187 19.23 28.65 3.67
CA LEU A 187 18.02 27.83 3.55
C LEU A 187 18.35 26.34 3.54
N VAL A 188 19.36 25.91 2.78
CA VAL A 188 19.78 24.50 2.74
C VAL A 188 20.27 24.05 4.12
N PHE A 189 21.01 24.90 4.83
CA PHE A 189 21.41 24.61 6.21
C PHE A 189 20.21 24.49 7.15
N ALA A 190 19.26 25.42 7.09
CA ALA A 190 18.09 25.44 7.95
C ALA A 190 17.16 24.23 7.72
N VAL A 191 16.99 23.84 6.45
CA VAL A 191 16.17 22.70 6.03
C VAL A 191 16.80 21.35 6.40
N LYS A 192 18.13 21.29 6.59
CA LYS A 192 18.84 20.07 7.01
C LYS A 192 18.21 19.41 8.24
N SER A 193 17.87 20.21 9.25
CA SER A 193 17.26 19.70 10.49
C SER A 193 15.89 19.04 10.26
N ALA A 194 15.09 19.55 9.30
CA ALA A 194 13.81 18.96 8.93
C ALA A 194 14.01 17.64 8.15
N ILE A 195 15.04 17.57 7.31
CA ILE A 195 15.40 16.36 6.57
C ILE A 195 15.94 15.27 7.51
N GLU A 196 16.72 15.63 8.52
CA GLU A 196 17.21 14.69 9.54
C GLU A 196 16.05 14.08 10.34
N GLU A 197 15.06 14.88 10.74
CA GLU A 197 13.82 14.40 11.36
C GLU A 197 13.04 13.46 10.44
N LEU A 198 12.91 13.82 9.16
CA LEU A 198 12.26 13.00 8.15
C LEU A 198 12.97 11.64 7.96
N SER A 199 14.30 11.66 7.90
CA SER A 199 15.16 10.50 7.76
C SER A 199 15.05 9.57 8.96
N ALA A 200 15.02 10.13 10.18
CA ALA A 200 14.80 9.37 11.40
C ALA A 200 13.42 8.70 11.40
N ALA A 201 12.36 9.42 11.03
CA ALA A 201 11.01 8.87 10.93
C ALA A 201 10.92 7.73 9.89
N LEU A 202 11.51 7.92 8.70
CA LEU A 202 11.61 6.87 7.67
C LEU A 202 12.33 5.63 8.21
N ALA A 203 13.42 5.81 8.96
CA ALA A 203 14.17 4.71 9.57
C ALA A 203 13.35 3.96 10.64
N THR A 204 12.64 4.68 11.52
CA THR A 204 11.75 4.08 12.53
C THR A 204 10.67 3.21 11.90
N TYR A 205 10.21 3.58 10.71
CA TYR A 205 9.16 2.85 10.00
C TYR A 205 9.67 1.82 8.99
N GLY A 206 10.99 1.68 8.84
CA GLY A 206 11.58 0.78 7.84
C GLY A 206 11.18 1.15 6.41
N LEU A 207 11.08 2.44 6.11
CA LEU A 207 10.66 2.99 4.82
C LEU A 207 11.80 3.74 4.14
N ALA A 208 11.72 3.87 2.82
CA ALA A 208 12.55 4.71 1.97
C ALA A 208 11.66 5.65 1.15
N ALA A 209 12.03 6.93 1.04
CA ALA A 209 11.24 7.90 0.28
C ALA A 209 11.48 7.73 -1.22
N LEU A 210 10.39 7.65 -1.99
CA LEU A 210 10.36 7.68 -3.45
C LEU A 210 10.05 9.07 -3.98
N ARG A 211 9.23 9.84 -3.24
CA ARG A 211 8.85 11.21 -3.62
C ARG A 211 8.68 12.09 -2.40
N ILE A 212 9.28 13.28 -2.45
CA ILE A 212 9.14 14.30 -1.42
C ILE A 212 8.56 15.57 -2.02
N ALA A 213 7.66 16.21 -1.28
CA ALA A 213 7.16 17.54 -1.56
C ALA A 213 7.77 18.52 -0.55
N VAL A 214 8.29 19.64 -1.03
CA VAL A 214 8.80 20.74 -0.23
C VAL A 214 7.93 21.96 -0.50
N ARG A 215 7.44 22.57 0.56
CA ARG A 215 6.66 23.80 0.51
C ARG A 215 7.36 24.87 1.33
N LEU A 216 7.73 25.96 0.67
CA LEU A 216 8.37 27.11 1.28
C LEU A 216 7.38 28.28 1.28
N GLU A 217 7.04 28.76 2.47
CA GLU A 217 6.21 29.96 2.62
C GLU A 217 7.07 31.20 2.43
N ARG A 218 6.57 32.15 1.65
CA ARG A 218 7.28 33.40 1.31
C ARG A 218 6.54 34.58 1.90
N GLU A 219 7.29 35.58 2.36
CA GLU A 219 6.74 36.80 2.96
C GLU A 219 6.00 37.65 1.91
N ASP A 220 6.62 37.85 0.75
CA ASP A 220 6.15 38.78 -0.28
C ASP A 220 5.57 38.10 -1.54
N ALA A 221 5.32 36.79 -1.48
CA ALA A 221 4.92 36.03 -2.66
C ALA A 221 4.14 34.76 -2.33
N ASP A 222 3.51 34.16 -3.34
CA ASP A 222 2.85 32.87 -3.20
C ASP A 222 3.82 31.78 -2.70
N PRO A 223 3.35 30.73 -2.01
CA PRO A 223 4.22 29.66 -1.51
C PRO A 223 4.96 28.96 -2.66
N LEU A 224 6.27 28.78 -2.53
CA LEU A 224 7.06 28.01 -3.48
C LEU A 224 6.87 26.51 -3.19
N ARG A 225 6.31 25.77 -4.15
CA ARG A 225 6.09 24.32 -4.07
C ARG A 225 7.07 23.60 -4.99
N LEU A 226 7.79 22.65 -4.43
CA LEU A 226 8.75 21.79 -5.13
C LEU A 226 8.37 20.34 -4.87
N GLU A 227 8.57 19.49 -5.86
CA GLU A 227 8.37 18.06 -5.73
C GLU A 227 9.52 17.35 -6.40
N ARG A 228 10.08 16.33 -5.73
CA ARG A 228 11.23 15.58 -6.19
C ARG A 228 10.98 14.09 -6.08
N ALA A 229 11.14 13.41 -7.20
CA ALA A 229 11.38 11.97 -7.21
C ALA A 229 12.80 11.69 -6.66
N ILE A 230 12.90 10.69 -5.81
CA ILE A 230 14.11 10.25 -5.13
C ILE A 230 14.44 8.87 -5.68
N LEU A 231 15.44 8.83 -6.56
CA LEU A 231 15.88 7.62 -7.26
C LEU A 231 17.40 7.48 -7.11
N PRO A 232 17.90 6.37 -6.54
CA PRO A 232 17.12 5.30 -5.90
C PRO A 232 16.38 5.78 -4.64
N PRO A 233 15.23 5.16 -4.27
CA PRO A 233 14.55 5.46 -3.03
C PRO A 233 15.48 5.32 -1.84
N THR A 234 15.46 6.31 -0.96
CA THR A 234 16.40 6.36 0.16
C THR A 234 15.75 6.92 1.41
N ARG A 235 16.32 6.54 2.54
CA ARG A 235 16.06 7.13 3.85
C ARG A 235 17.24 7.93 4.37
N GLU A 236 18.35 7.97 3.65
CA GLU A 236 19.57 8.65 4.09
C GLU A 236 19.40 10.17 4.03
N SER A 237 19.60 10.85 5.16
CA SER A 237 19.48 12.30 5.28
C SER A 237 20.35 13.04 4.26
N ALA A 238 21.58 12.57 4.04
CA ALA A 238 22.52 13.18 3.10
C ALA A 238 22.00 13.12 1.64
N ALA A 239 21.40 12.01 1.23
CA ALA A 239 20.84 11.87 -0.12
C ALA A 239 19.59 12.74 -0.31
N LEU A 240 18.68 12.74 0.66
CA LEU A 240 17.49 13.61 0.65
C LEU A 240 17.87 15.10 0.61
N LEU A 241 18.88 15.51 1.40
CA LEU A 241 19.38 16.89 1.41
C LEU A 241 19.98 17.29 0.06
N ARG A 242 20.74 16.40 -0.59
CA ARG A 242 21.25 16.65 -1.95
C ARG A 242 20.12 16.88 -2.95
N SER A 243 19.08 16.04 -2.92
CA SER A 243 17.93 16.19 -3.82
C SER A 243 17.18 17.52 -3.59
N VAL A 244 17.00 17.94 -2.34
CA VAL A 244 16.38 19.24 -2.02
C VAL A 244 17.28 20.40 -2.45
N ARG A 245 18.59 20.31 -2.21
CA ARG A 245 19.56 21.32 -2.66
C ARG A 245 19.47 21.55 -4.17
N TRP A 246 19.52 20.49 -4.96
CA TRP A 246 19.38 20.59 -6.42
C TRP A 246 18.05 21.23 -6.84
N ALA A 247 16.95 20.89 -6.17
CA ALA A 247 15.64 21.50 -6.43
C ALA A 247 15.61 23.01 -6.16
N LEU A 248 16.37 23.48 -5.17
CA LEU A 248 16.50 24.91 -4.85
C LEU A 248 17.43 25.65 -5.82
N GLU A 249 18.44 24.95 -6.35
CA GLU A 249 19.37 25.49 -7.35
C GLU A 249 18.69 25.69 -8.72
N GLU A 250 17.74 24.84 -9.09
CA GLU A 250 16.92 24.97 -10.29
C GLU A 250 16.01 26.22 -10.30
N ARG A 251 15.88 26.93 -9.17
CA ARG A 251 15.01 28.12 -9.04
C ARG A 251 15.83 29.40 -9.04
N ALA A 252 15.58 30.27 -10.02
CA ALA A 252 16.27 31.55 -10.16
C ALA A 252 16.10 32.46 -8.93
N HIS A 253 14.88 32.54 -8.38
CA HIS A 253 14.54 33.38 -7.23
C HIS A 253 13.74 32.60 -6.20
N LEU A 254 14.28 32.48 -5.00
CA LEU A 254 13.60 31.84 -3.87
C LEU A 254 12.68 32.83 -3.14
N GLY A 255 13.05 34.11 -3.07
CA GLY A 255 12.35 35.11 -2.25
C GLY A 255 12.73 35.01 -0.77
N ARG A 256 12.01 35.75 0.08
CA ARG A 256 12.17 35.76 1.54
C ARG A 256 11.38 34.60 2.15
N ILE A 257 12.07 33.55 2.60
CA ILE A 257 11.43 32.34 3.12
C ILE A 257 11.25 32.41 4.63
N VAL A 258 10.02 32.24 5.12
CA VAL A 258 9.70 32.26 6.57
C VAL A 258 9.40 30.88 7.15
N SER A 259 9.06 29.89 6.32
CA SER A 259 8.89 28.51 6.78
C SER A 259 9.12 27.49 5.68
N CYS A 260 9.44 26.26 6.09
CA CYS A 260 9.57 25.10 5.22
C CYS A 260 8.78 23.93 5.80
N ALA A 261 7.97 23.29 4.96
CA ALA A 261 7.36 22.00 5.24
C ALA A 261 7.82 20.98 4.20
N ILE A 262 8.32 19.84 4.66
CA ILE A 262 8.71 18.71 3.81
C ILE A 262 7.80 17.53 4.16
N GLU A 263 7.27 16.87 3.14
CA GLU A 263 6.37 15.73 3.28
C GLU A 263 6.79 14.61 2.33
N VAL A 264 6.79 13.37 2.83
CA VAL A 264 6.94 12.18 1.98
C VAL A 264 5.60 11.91 1.30
N ARG A 265 5.56 12.05 -0.02
CA ARG A 265 4.36 11.76 -0.84
C ARG A 265 4.24 10.28 -1.15
N GLU A 266 5.37 9.65 -1.47
CA GLU A 266 5.44 8.24 -1.81
C GLU A 266 6.65 7.62 -1.11
N ALA A 267 6.45 6.44 -0.54
CA ALA A 267 7.46 5.66 0.14
C ALA A 267 7.28 4.18 -0.16
N GLU A 268 8.38 3.44 -0.10
CA GLU A 268 8.38 1.99 -0.18
C GLU A 268 9.09 1.37 1.03
N PRO A 269 8.86 0.09 1.35
CA PRO A 269 9.65 -0.61 2.35
C PRO A 269 11.13 -0.50 2.03
N ALA A 270 11.94 -0.07 3.01
CA ALA A 270 13.38 -0.04 2.89
C ALA A 270 13.89 -1.47 2.74
N ARG A 271 14.14 -1.91 1.51
CA ARG A 271 14.80 -3.19 1.25
C ARG A 271 16.24 -3.08 1.76
N GLY A 272 16.65 -4.04 2.59
CA GLY A 272 18.04 -4.13 3.03
C GLY A 272 18.94 -4.21 1.80
N ARG A 273 19.85 -3.24 1.63
CA ARG A 273 20.91 -3.33 0.62
C ARG A 273 21.89 -4.39 1.10
N GLN A 274 21.92 -5.55 0.44
CA GLN A 274 23.05 -6.47 0.59
C GLN A 274 24.23 -5.82 -0.14
N ILE A 275 25.16 -5.25 0.64
CA ILE A 275 26.46 -4.86 0.10
C ILE A 275 27.09 -6.15 -0.39
N GLY A 276 27.25 -6.31 -1.70
CA GLY A 276 27.88 -7.49 -2.26
C GLY A 276 29.27 -7.63 -1.64
N LEU A 277 29.52 -8.73 -0.93
CA LEU A 277 30.78 -8.98 -0.22
C LEU A 277 32.00 -8.93 -1.16
N PHE A 278 31.77 -9.03 -2.48
CA PHE A 278 32.79 -8.97 -3.54
C PHE A 278 32.43 -8.04 -4.72
N ALA A 279 31.40 -7.21 -4.63
CA ALA A 279 30.97 -6.37 -5.76
C ALA A 279 31.18 -4.87 -5.46
N ALA A 280 32.34 -4.34 -5.85
CA ALA A 280 32.60 -2.90 -5.80
C ALA A 280 31.67 -2.08 -6.73
N ASP A 281 31.03 -2.72 -7.71
CA ASP A 281 30.32 -2.04 -8.81
C ASP A 281 28.79 -2.26 -8.85
N GLY A 282 28.23 -3.15 -8.01
CA GLY A 282 26.78 -3.43 -8.04
C GLY A 282 25.91 -2.22 -7.69
N ALA A 283 26.32 -1.47 -6.65
CA ALA A 283 25.66 -0.23 -6.25
C ALA A 283 25.79 0.88 -7.31
N ARG A 284 26.95 0.98 -7.97
CA ARG A 284 27.20 1.94 -9.05
C ARG A 284 26.37 1.62 -10.30
N TRP A 285 26.13 0.34 -10.58
CA TRP A 285 25.34 -0.09 -11.72
C TRP A 285 23.85 0.20 -11.55
N GLU A 286 23.28 -0.04 -10.37
CA GLU A 286 21.87 0.32 -10.09
C GLU A 286 21.67 1.85 -10.07
N GLU A 287 22.61 2.60 -9.49
CA GLU A 287 22.61 4.07 -9.54
C GLU A 287 22.79 4.59 -10.96
N ALA A 288 23.61 3.93 -11.79
CA ALA A 288 23.76 4.25 -13.21
C ALA A 288 22.48 3.94 -14.01
N ILE A 289 21.79 2.84 -13.70
CA ILE A 289 20.49 2.51 -14.31
C ILE A 289 19.42 3.52 -13.89
N ALA A 290 19.33 3.86 -12.60
CA ALA A 290 18.38 4.86 -12.10
C ALA A 290 18.65 6.25 -12.72
N SER A 291 19.92 6.65 -12.79
CA SER A 291 20.36 7.88 -13.45
C SER A 291 20.06 7.86 -14.95
N ALA A 292 20.25 6.72 -15.62
CA ALA A 292 19.93 6.57 -17.03
C ALA A 292 18.42 6.64 -17.30
N ARG A 293 17.56 6.09 -16.41
CA ARG A 293 16.10 6.25 -16.49
C ARG A 293 15.71 7.72 -16.38
N TYR A 294 16.26 8.41 -15.39
CA TYR A 294 16.02 9.84 -15.18
C TYR A 294 16.45 10.69 -16.38
N LEU A 295 17.65 10.46 -16.91
CA LEU A 295 18.14 11.17 -18.09
C LEU A 295 17.28 10.89 -19.32
N ARG A 296 16.76 9.67 -19.49
CA ARG A 296 15.84 9.32 -20.58
C ARG A 296 14.51 10.07 -20.46
N GLU A 297 13.95 10.18 -19.25
CA GLU A 297 12.71 10.91 -19.00
C GLU A 297 12.87 12.41 -19.29
N ARG A 298 14.03 12.99 -18.93
CA ARG A 298 14.31 14.41 -19.14
C ARG A 298 14.72 14.78 -20.57
N LEU A 299 15.46 13.91 -21.27
CA LEU A 299 16.03 14.19 -22.59
C LEU A 299 15.25 13.55 -23.75
N GLY A 300 14.36 12.61 -23.46
CA GLY A 300 13.60 11.83 -24.44
C GLY A 300 14.27 10.51 -24.83
N PRO A 301 13.52 9.60 -25.49
CA PRO A 301 14.01 8.29 -25.90
C PRO A 301 15.16 8.39 -26.92
N GLY A 302 16.10 7.45 -26.89
CA GLY A 302 17.23 7.36 -27.81
C GLY A 302 18.40 8.33 -27.53
N ARG A 303 18.31 9.15 -26.49
CA ARG A 303 19.35 10.16 -26.15
C ARG A 303 20.37 9.69 -25.11
N VAL A 304 20.07 8.61 -24.37
CA VAL A 304 20.94 8.07 -23.32
C VAL A 304 21.49 6.72 -23.78
N LEU A 305 22.72 6.74 -24.29
CA LEU A 305 23.36 5.60 -24.94
C LEU A 305 24.51 5.06 -24.08
N LYS A 306 24.69 3.74 -24.10
CA LYS A 306 25.90 3.05 -23.64
C LYS A 306 26.61 2.40 -24.82
N VAL A 307 27.92 2.30 -24.70
CA VAL A 307 28.75 1.53 -25.63
C VAL A 307 28.49 0.04 -25.40
N ARG A 308 28.17 -0.68 -26.48
CA ARG A 308 28.15 -2.14 -26.54
C ARG A 308 29.31 -2.56 -27.43
N VAL A 309 30.31 -3.22 -26.86
CA VAL A 309 31.40 -3.82 -27.63
C VAL A 309 30.82 -4.99 -28.43
N VAL A 310 31.02 -4.98 -29.74
CA VAL A 310 30.50 -6.00 -30.68
C VAL A 310 31.61 -6.95 -31.13
N ASP A 311 32.80 -6.41 -31.37
CA ASP A 311 33.99 -7.18 -31.72
C ASP A 311 35.22 -6.54 -31.06
N ALA A 312 35.72 -7.17 -30.01
CA ALA A 312 36.85 -6.64 -29.24
C ALA A 312 38.18 -6.70 -30.02
N ASP A 313 38.27 -7.54 -31.05
CA ASP A 313 39.47 -7.76 -31.86
C ASP A 313 39.42 -7.01 -33.20
N ALA A 314 38.40 -6.18 -33.40
CA ALA A 314 38.25 -5.38 -34.60
C ALA A 314 39.45 -4.44 -34.79
N ARG A 315 40.07 -4.53 -35.97
CA ARG A 315 41.27 -3.73 -36.32
C ARG A 315 40.99 -2.23 -36.46
N LEU A 316 39.73 -1.84 -36.67
CA LEU A 316 39.29 -0.45 -36.76
C LEU A 316 38.39 -0.11 -35.56
N PRO A 317 38.68 0.97 -34.78
CA PRO A 317 37.93 1.31 -33.57
C PRO A 317 36.42 1.50 -33.79
N GLU A 318 36.03 2.06 -34.92
CA GLU A 318 34.61 2.29 -35.29
C GLU A 318 33.81 1.00 -35.53
N ARG A 319 34.48 -0.15 -35.69
CA ARG A 319 33.85 -1.47 -35.80
C ARG A 319 33.87 -2.26 -34.49
N ALA A 320 34.59 -1.76 -33.49
CA ALA A 320 34.73 -2.47 -32.22
C ALA A 320 33.48 -2.34 -31.33
N ALA A 321 32.73 -1.24 -31.48
CA ALA A 321 31.58 -0.98 -30.63
C ALA A 321 30.44 -0.22 -31.32
N GLU A 322 29.24 -0.46 -30.83
CA GLU A 322 28.01 0.23 -31.22
C GLU A 322 27.39 0.96 -30.03
N TRP A 323 26.62 2.01 -30.32
CA TRP A 323 25.83 2.70 -29.31
C TRP A 323 24.47 2.01 -29.17
N LYS A 324 24.14 1.56 -27.96
CA LYS A 324 22.83 1.00 -27.62
C LYS A 324 22.20 1.83 -26.51
N GLU A 325 20.89 2.00 -26.54
CA GLU A 325 20.18 2.65 -25.43
C GLU A 325 20.40 1.91 -24.11
N VAL A 326 20.62 2.66 -23.01
CA VAL A 326 20.99 2.08 -21.72
C VAL A 326 19.90 1.14 -21.18
N ILE A 327 18.64 1.40 -21.55
CA ILE A 327 17.43 0.76 -21.03
C ILE A 327 16.47 0.53 -22.21
N SER A 328 16.35 -0.73 -22.65
CA SER A 328 15.29 -1.19 -23.56
C SER A 328 13.99 -1.39 -22.80
#